data_AF-A0A845L1H2-F1
#
_entry.id   AF-A0A845L1H2-F1
#
_cell.length_a   1.000
_cell.length_b   1.000
_cell.length_c   1.000
_cell.angle_alpha   90.00
_cell.angle_beta   90.00
_cell.angle_gamma   90.00
#
_symmetry.space_group_name_H-M   'P 1'
#
loop_
_entity.id
_entity.type
_entity.pdbx_description
1 polymer ?
#
loop_
_entity_poly.entity_id
_entity_poly.type
_entity_poly.pdbx_seq_one_letter_code
_entity_poly.pdbx_strand_id
1 'polypeptide(L)'
;MNELYREITESGIEYIPRLIEGLRQAAAYFRQGNDTRGIEAFSKAFDGLEWVAAVIEGLPKLQPVSPEGEETFQRISQTLSQLEEAWAFQDFVSIADLTEYELVESLESLHAWFCQGAVGEVAHAKP
;
A
#
# COMPACT_ATOMS: atom_id res chain seq x y z
N MET A 1 18.24 -13.60 7.40
CA MET A 1 16.91 -13.07 7.07
C MET A 1 15.87 -13.84 7.87
N ASN A 2 14.87 -13.19 8.45
CA ASN A 2 13.72 -13.88 9.03
C ASN A 2 12.89 -14.46 7.87
N GLU A 3 12.55 -15.76 7.89
CA GLU A 3 11.82 -16.44 6.80
C GLU A 3 10.49 -15.72 6.49
N LEU A 4 9.75 -15.37 7.55
CA LEU A 4 8.48 -14.65 7.42
C LEU A 4 8.68 -13.25 6.81
N TYR A 5 9.79 -12.58 7.10
CA TYR A 5 10.10 -11.29 6.48
C TYR A 5 10.29 -11.42 4.97
N ARG A 6 11.00 -12.47 4.53
CA ARG A 6 11.19 -12.74 3.10
C ARG A 6 9.86 -13.02 2.42
N GLU A 7 9.05 -13.93 2.97
CA GLU A 7 7.74 -14.28 2.42
C GLU A 7 6.82 -13.07 2.26
N ILE A 8 6.78 -12.18 3.26
CA ILE A 8 5.99 -10.93 3.20
C ILE A 8 6.51 -10.01 2.09
N THR A 9 7.83 -9.85 1.99
CA THR A 9 8.47 -8.97 1.00
C THR A 9 8.21 -9.47 -0.42
N GLU A 10 8.42 -10.76 -0.68
CA GLU A 10 8.15 -11.40 -1.98
C GLU A 10 6.67 -11.29 -2.37
N SER A 11 5.77 -11.59 -1.43
CA SER A 11 4.32 -11.43 -1.64
C SER A 11 3.96 -9.98 -1.98
N GLY A 12 4.57 -9.01 -1.28
CA GLY A 12 4.38 -7.59 -1.53
C GLY A 12 4.85 -7.15 -2.92
N ILE A 13 5.99 -7.66 -3.38
CA ILE A 13 6.52 -7.37 -4.73
C ILE A 13 5.53 -7.79 -5.82
N GLU A 14 4.87 -8.93 -5.67
CA GLU A 14 3.89 -9.44 -6.63
C GLU A 14 2.48 -8.85 -6.49
N TYR A 15 2.10 -8.47 -5.27
CA TYR A 15 0.72 -8.08 -4.96
C TYR A 15 0.48 -6.58 -5.09
N ILE A 16 1.38 -5.73 -4.56
CA ILE A 16 1.19 -4.29 -4.49
C ILE A 16 0.90 -3.65 -5.87
N PRO A 17 1.55 -4.03 -6.98
CA PRO A 17 1.25 -3.45 -8.28
C PRO A 17 -0.22 -3.65 -8.72
N ARG A 18 -0.81 -4.81 -8.38
CA ARG A 18 -2.22 -5.11 -8.70
C ARG A 18 -3.17 -4.32 -7.81
N LEU A 19 -2.79 -4.12 -6.54
CA LEU A 19 -3.53 -3.28 -5.61
C LEU A 19 -3.56 -1.82 -6.09
N ILE A 20 -2.41 -1.28 -6.50
CA ILE A 20 -2.29 0.08 -7.05
C ILE A 20 -3.21 0.27 -8.26
N GLU A 21 -3.25 -0.68 -9.19
CA GLU A 21 -4.12 -0.59 -10.36
C GLU A 21 -5.61 -0.55 -9.97
N GLY A 22 -6.02 -1.39 -9.02
CA GLY A 22 -7.40 -1.39 -8.50
C GLY A 22 -7.78 -0.06 -7.84
N LEU A 23 -6.86 0.52 -7.05
CA LEU A 23 -7.05 1.81 -6.38
C LEU A 23 -7.13 2.97 -7.38
N ARG A 24 -6.27 2.98 -8.40
CA ARG A 24 -6.33 3.96 -9.51
C ARG A 24 -7.67 3.88 -10.24
N GLN A 25 -8.16 2.68 -10.51
CA GLN A 25 -9.47 2.49 -11.13
C GLN A 25 -10.60 3.01 -10.24
N ALA A 26 -10.56 2.74 -8.94
CA ALA A 26 -11.54 3.25 -7.99
C ALA A 26 -11.55 4.79 -7.94
N ALA A 27 -10.38 5.42 -7.80
CA ALA A 27 -10.24 6.87 -7.80
C ALA A 27 -10.76 7.50 -9.10
N ALA A 28 -10.46 6.89 -10.25
CA ALA A 28 -10.96 7.35 -11.55
C ALA A 28 -12.50 7.34 -11.64
N TYR A 29 -13.17 6.34 -11.05
CA TYR A 29 -14.64 6.33 -11.00
C TYR A 29 -15.19 7.44 -10.11
N PHE A 30 -14.60 7.68 -8.93
CA PHE A 30 -15.01 8.79 -8.06
C PHE A 30 -14.83 10.14 -8.75
N ARG A 31 -13.72 10.37 -9.46
CA ARG A 31 -13.51 11.62 -10.24
C ARG A 31 -14.53 11.84 -11.34
N GLN A 32 -15.06 10.76 -11.90
CA GLN A 32 -16.11 10.81 -12.93
C GLN A 32 -17.51 11.00 -12.34
N GLY A 33 -17.64 11.09 -11.00
CA GLY A 33 -18.93 11.13 -10.30
C GLY A 33 -19.68 9.79 -10.36
N ASN A 34 -18.97 8.69 -10.61
CA ASN A 34 -19.55 7.35 -10.65
C ASN A 34 -19.30 6.61 -9.33
N ASP A 35 -19.90 7.12 -8.27
CA ASP A 35 -19.63 6.69 -6.90
C ASP A 35 -19.94 5.21 -6.69
N THR A 36 -21.00 4.67 -7.30
CA THR A 36 -21.34 3.24 -7.19
C THR A 36 -20.22 2.37 -7.73
N ARG A 37 -19.69 2.67 -8.94
CA ARG A 37 -18.55 1.91 -9.47
C ARG A 37 -17.27 2.17 -8.70
N GLY A 38 -17.08 3.38 -8.18
CA GLY A 38 -15.96 3.71 -7.30
C GLY A 38 -15.97 2.85 -6.04
N ILE A 39 -17.10 2.75 -5.36
CA ILE A 39 -17.30 1.89 -4.19
C ILE A 39 -17.04 0.42 -4.56
N GLU A 40 -17.67 -0.08 -5.62
CA GLU A 40 -17.47 -1.48 -6.04
C GLU A 40 -16.01 -1.81 -6.38
N ALA A 41 -15.28 -0.88 -7.00
CA ALA A 41 -13.88 -1.04 -7.31
C ALA A 41 -13.01 -0.94 -6.05
N PHE A 42 -13.26 0.04 -5.18
CA PHE A 42 -12.53 0.22 -3.93
C PHE A 42 -12.73 -0.96 -2.97
N SER A 43 -13.94 -1.49 -2.86
CA SER A 43 -14.22 -2.67 -2.02
C SER A 43 -13.42 -3.89 -2.43
N LYS A 44 -13.07 -4.05 -3.72
CA LYS A 44 -12.20 -5.15 -4.18
C LYS A 44 -10.73 -4.96 -3.77
N ALA A 45 -10.33 -3.73 -3.48
CA ALA A 45 -9.00 -3.39 -2.99
C ALA A 45 -8.90 -3.50 -1.45
N PHE A 46 -10.03 -3.61 -0.74
CA PHE A 46 -10.09 -3.55 0.71
C PHE A 46 -9.24 -4.64 1.40
N ASP A 47 -9.38 -5.89 0.97
CA ASP A 47 -8.55 -7.01 1.47
C ASP A 47 -7.05 -6.72 1.31
N GLY A 48 -6.68 -6.03 0.23
CA GLY A 48 -5.30 -5.62 -0.01
C GLY A 48 -4.82 -4.52 0.92
N LEU A 49 -5.69 -3.57 1.25
CA LEU A 49 -5.40 -2.51 2.22
C LEU A 49 -5.29 -3.07 3.64
N GLU A 50 -6.13 -4.03 4.02
CA GLU A 50 -6.02 -4.74 5.29
C GLU A 50 -4.69 -5.48 5.39
N TRP A 51 -4.27 -6.16 4.31
CA TRP A 51 -2.97 -6.81 4.25
C TRP A 51 -1.82 -5.79 4.40
N VAL A 52 -1.87 -4.66 3.69
CA VAL A 52 -0.86 -3.60 3.82
C VAL A 52 -0.79 -3.08 5.25
N ALA A 53 -1.92 -2.82 5.90
CA ALA A 53 -1.98 -2.36 7.29
C ALA A 53 -1.29 -3.37 8.24
N ALA A 54 -1.60 -4.67 8.08
CA ALA A 54 -0.97 -5.72 8.87
C ALA A 54 0.56 -5.80 8.63
N VAL A 55 0.99 -5.57 7.40
CA VAL A 55 2.41 -5.59 7.00
C VAL A 55 3.19 -4.45 7.63
N ILE A 56 2.71 -3.20 7.53
CA ILE A 56 3.42 -2.04 8.09
C ILE A 56 3.47 -2.07 9.63
N GLU A 57 2.47 -2.68 10.28
CA GLU A 57 2.49 -2.90 11.74
C GLU A 57 3.34 -4.11 12.17
N GLY A 58 3.49 -5.11 11.30
CA GLY A 58 4.13 -6.39 11.59
C GLY A 58 5.62 -6.39 11.30
N LEU A 59 6.04 -5.84 10.17
CA LEU A 59 7.43 -5.89 9.70
C LEU A 59 8.46 -5.32 10.69
N PRO A 60 8.23 -4.16 11.35
CA PRO A 60 9.18 -3.62 12.33
C PRO A 60 9.43 -4.54 13.53
N LYS A 61 8.51 -5.46 13.82
CA LYS A 61 8.64 -6.44 14.91
C LYS A 61 9.50 -7.65 14.50
N LEU A 62 9.63 -7.90 13.20
CA LEU A 62 10.39 -9.03 12.66
C LEU A 62 11.85 -8.68 12.41
N GLN A 63 12.12 -7.43 12.00
CA GLN A 63 13.47 -6.91 11.81
C GLN A 63 13.49 -5.37 11.80
N PRO A 64 14.67 -4.75 12.03
CA PRO A 64 14.82 -3.31 11.85
C PRO A 64 14.48 -2.86 10.43
N VAL A 65 13.69 -1.79 10.34
CA VAL A 65 13.29 -1.14 9.09
C VAL A 65 14.18 0.08 8.88
N SER A 66 14.54 0.38 7.63
CA SER A 66 15.33 1.57 7.33
C SER A 66 14.52 2.85 7.58
N PRO A 67 15.15 4.02 7.80
CA PRO A 67 14.43 5.29 7.97
C PRO A 67 13.42 5.57 6.85
N GLU A 68 13.76 5.24 5.60
CA GLU A 68 12.89 5.42 4.43
C GLU A 68 11.67 4.50 4.47
N GLY A 69 11.85 3.27 4.96
CA GLY A 69 10.76 2.32 5.18
C GLY A 69 9.81 2.80 6.28
N GLU A 70 10.36 3.29 7.39
CA GLU A 70 9.58 3.84 8.51
C GLU A 70 8.76 5.06 8.09
N GLU A 71 9.34 5.99 7.34
CA GLU A 71 8.62 7.14 6.77
C GLU A 71 7.48 6.69 5.84
N THR A 72 7.75 5.68 4.99
CA THR A 72 6.73 5.11 4.11
C THR A 72 5.59 4.48 4.92
N PHE A 73 5.88 3.74 5.99
CA PHE A 73 4.86 3.11 6.83
C PHE A 73 4.00 4.16 7.54
N GLN A 74 4.62 5.24 8.02
CA GLN A 74 3.91 6.35 8.65
C GLN A 74 2.99 7.07 7.66
N ARG A 75 3.44 7.34 6.42
CA ARG A 75 2.60 7.94 5.37
C ARG A 75 1.38 7.06 5.08
N ILE A 76 1.57 5.76 4.86
CA ILE A 76 0.45 4.82 4.63
C ILE A 76 -0.53 4.84 5.81
N SER A 77 -0.04 4.75 7.04
CA SER A 77 -0.89 4.76 8.24
C SER A 77 -1.72 6.04 8.34
N GLN A 78 -1.11 7.20 8.06
CA GLN A 78 -1.79 8.49 8.05
C GLN A 78 -2.87 8.56 6.96
N THR A 79 -2.54 8.17 5.73
CA THR A 79 -3.49 8.19 4.61
C THR A 79 -4.67 7.24 4.85
N LEU A 80 -4.44 6.06 5.42
CA LEU A 80 -5.52 5.12 5.77
C LEU A 80 -6.47 5.74 6.82
N SER A 81 -5.94 6.40 7.84
CA SER A 81 -6.76 7.10 8.84
C SER A 81 -7.58 8.24 8.22
N GLN A 82 -7.01 9.01 7.28
CA GLN A 82 -7.74 10.05 6.56
C GLN A 82 -8.83 9.48 5.64
N LEU A 83 -8.57 8.32 5.02
CA LEU A 83 -9.56 7.61 4.21
C LEU A 83 -10.73 7.13 5.06
N GLU A 84 -10.48 6.60 6.26
CA GLU A 84 -11.55 6.22 7.19
C GLU A 84 -12.47 7.41 7.51
N GLU A 85 -11.89 8.58 7.76
CA GLU A 85 -12.65 9.82 7.98
C GLU A 85 -13.46 10.23 6.74
N ALA A 86 -12.85 10.25 5.56
CA ALA A 86 -13.52 10.59 4.31
C ALA A 86 -14.67 9.61 3.99
N TRP A 87 -14.49 8.32 4.27
CA TRP A 87 -15.53 7.30 4.15
C TRP A 87 -16.68 7.52 5.13
N ALA A 88 -16.40 7.91 6.38
CA ALA A 88 -17.42 8.20 7.37
C ALA A 88 -18.35 9.37 6.95
N PHE A 89 -17.81 10.33 6.20
CA PHE A 89 -18.56 11.47 5.67
C PHE A 89 -19.03 11.30 4.23
N GLN A 90 -18.73 10.16 3.58
CA GLN A 90 -19.00 9.91 2.16
C GLN A 90 -18.42 11.02 1.25
N ASP A 91 -17.26 11.58 1.61
CA ASP A 91 -16.59 12.60 0.82
C ASP A 91 -15.80 11.95 -0.32
N PHE A 92 -16.51 11.65 -1.42
CA PHE A 92 -15.93 10.97 -2.57
C PHE A 92 -14.84 11.77 -3.30
N VAL A 93 -14.82 13.11 -3.13
CA VAL A 93 -13.72 13.93 -3.66
C VAL A 93 -12.46 13.66 -2.86
N SER A 94 -12.54 13.74 -1.53
CA SER A 94 -11.41 13.42 -0.65
C SER A 94 -10.98 11.96 -0.78
N ILE A 95 -11.91 11.01 -0.90
CA ILE A 95 -11.59 9.60 -1.15
C ILE A 95 -10.78 9.45 -2.45
N ALA A 96 -11.20 10.13 -3.53
CA ALA A 96 -10.47 10.07 -4.81
C ALA A 96 -9.06 10.64 -4.68
N ASP A 97 -8.91 11.80 -4.06
CA ASP A 97 -7.62 12.49 -3.91
C ASP A 97 -6.65 11.72 -3.02
N LEU A 98 -7.11 11.28 -1.84
CA LEU A 98 -6.32 10.46 -0.92
C LEU A 98 -5.91 9.13 -1.56
N THR A 99 -6.80 8.52 -2.34
CA THR A 99 -6.50 7.25 -3.01
C THR A 99 -5.47 7.43 -4.12
N GLU A 100 -5.66 8.41 -5.01
CA GLU A 100 -4.84 8.57 -6.22
C GLU A 100 -3.48 9.18 -5.96
N TYR A 101 -3.40 10.19 -5.10
CA TYR A 101 -2.18 10.97 -4.93
C TYR A 101 -1.40 10.58 -3.68
N GLU A 102 -2.06 10.25 -2.58
CA GLU A 102 -1.36 9.94 -1.33
C GLU A 102 -1.09 8.42 -1.19
N LEU A 103 -2.14 7.62 -1.28
CA LEU A 103 -2.06 6.19 -1.00
C LEU A 103 -1.29 5.45 -2.10
N VAL A 104 -1.60 5.71 -3.37
CA VAL A 104 -0.88 5.10 -4.49
C VAL A 104 0.61 5.45 -4.45
N GLU A 105 0.99 6.71 -4.22
CA GLU A 105 2.40 7.09 -4.13
C GLU A 105 3.11 6.39 -2.95
N SER A 106 2.42 6.27 -1.82
CA SER A 106 2.94 5.56 -0.64
C SER A 106 3.09 4.06 -0.89
N LEU A 107 2.17 3.43 -1.62
CA LEU A 107 2.25 2.03 -2.02
C LEU A 107 3.35 1.78 -3.06
N GLU A 108 3.57 2.71 -3.99
CA GLU A 108 4.71 2.66 -4.91
C GLU A 108 6.04 2.75 -4.15
N SER A 109 6.10 3.61 -3.14
CA SER A 109 7.26 3.70 -2.24
C SER A 109 7.50 2.39 -1.47
N LEU A 110 6.43 1.78 -0.96
CA LEU A 110 6.50 0.48 -0.27
C LEU A 110 6.98 -0.64 -1.20
N HIS A 111 6.45 -0.68 -2.44
CA HIS A 111 6.86 -1.65 -3.45
C HIS A 111 8.35 -1.49 -3.82
N ALA A 112 8.79 -0.25 -4.04
CA ALA A 112 10.19 0.05 -4.31
C ALA A 112 11.09 -0.36 -3.14
N TRP A 113 10.67 -0.12 -1.90
CA TRP A 113 11.39 -0.52 -0.70
C TRP A 113 11.54 -2.05 -0.61
N PHE A 114 10.47 -2.81 -0.87
CA PHE A 114 10.54 -4.27 -0.96
C PHE A 114 11.50 -4.75 -2.05
N CYS A 115 11.46 -4.14 -3.24
CA CYS A 115 12.37 -4.48 -4.33
C CYS A 115 13.84 -4.24 -3.97
N GLN A 116 14.15 -3.14 -3.26
CA GLN A 116 15.52 -2.84 -2.81
C GLN A 116 16.01 -3.86 -1.78
N GLY A 117 15.15 -4.27 -0.84
CA GLY A 117 15.44 -5.33 0.12
C GLY A 117 15.74 -6.68 -0.53
N ALA A 118 15.02 -7.03 -1.61
CA ALA A 118 15.26 -8.23 -2.39
C ALA A 118 16.57 -8.18 -3.22
N VAL A 119 16.94 -7.02 -3.77
CA VAL A 119 18.18 -6.86 -4.55
C VAL A 119 19.44 -6.94 -3.68
N GLY A 120 19.35 -6.55 -2.39
CA GLY A 120 20.41 -6.73 -1.40
C GLY A 120 20.80 -8.19 -1.13
N GLU A 121 19.93 -9.16 -1.42
CA GLU A 121 20.22 -10.59 -1.30
C GLU A 121 21.03 -11.15 -2.49
N VAL A 122 20.85 -10.60 -3.70
CA VAL A 122 21.49 -11.14 -4.92
C VAL A 122 22.99 -10.79 -4.98
N ALA A 123 23.41 -9.67 -4.37
CA ALA A 123 24.80 -9.23 -4.39
C ALA A 123 25.74 -10.05 -3.47
N HIS A 124 25.20 -10.76 -2.48
CA HIS A 124 25.97 -11.62 -1.57
C HIS A 124 25.82 -13.12 -1.84
N ALA A 125 25.04 -13.49 -2.87
CA ALA A 125 24.88 -14.85 -3.35
C ALA A 125 25.62 -15.07 -4.68
N LYS A 126 26.92 -14.81 -4.72
CA LYS A 126 27.83 -15.45 -5.69
C LYS A 126 29.05 -16.01 -4.96
N PRO A 127 29.47 -17.24 -5.31
CA PRO A 127 30.47 -18.03 -4.57
C PRO A 127 31.86 -17.40 -4.59
#